data_AF-A0A8J7M351-F1
#
_entry.id   AF-A0A8J7M351-F1
#
_cell.length_a   1.000
_cell.length_b   1.000
_cell.length_c   1.000
_cell.angle_alpha   90.00
_cell.angle_beta   90.00
_cell.angle_gamma   90.00
#
_symmetry.space_group_name_H-M   'P 1'
#
loop_
_entity.id
_entity.type
_entity.pdbx_description
1 polymer ?
#
loop_
_entity_poly.entity_id
_entity_poly.type
_entity_poly.pdbx_seq_one_letter_code
_entity_poly.pdbx_strand_id
1 'polypeptide(L)'
;MLKRTHIILVAIFVVLASVAVPGAARATTTLTVSHTANSGDSNHFTTIQQAIDHVASVRASSVSPGDFLIEVAADATNQYTGAVLIDDSKTGGKGMSSVVIEGTSTKDTIVTSGSSSGVTFTISGNTSNITIRRFTFITGTGISISSSVTGTTISNNVFKVGSSSTAIQNASASTTITNNTFYLNGTAINTTASIAIKNNIFSSNTPAIAGSESAPSVLYNLFNPKANAGIPISQLDASNIPNNSTSSDPQFVDPGKDFHLQPGSPAIHAGDPTIKNPDQTISDMGAYGGPAAELNIPQVSGVSATATQQVDTTFSVTLTWTALTSNLVTAYRVHYGTASGSYTSSQDISGQSSSSFTLQNLTPTTVTSLAPPTITSITPANGALIVHWTAVAGATNYLVYWNEGADFTDASLPTTFKEVANVQTFTIPNLTNGATYFVRVIAKAQNAYFFAVGALAADGSEGPLSAEVSAPIGNSVMSLLSASVSQMPSTSVAYPYLKGEGCFIATAAYGFYSAWQVQALRDFRDRYLMTNGPGRAFVNWYYHYGPIGAHYLNQHPVWKPLVRVLLFPLVVGAIFLTATSSVTKVAVLALLLLATTVLFRRRAAVRWGGVR
;
A
#
# COMPACT_ATOMS: atom_id res chain seq x y z
N MET A 1 -6.77 -39.00 -60.35
CA MET A 1 -7.49 -39.52 -59.17
C MET A 1 -7.22 -38.60 -57.98
N LEU A 2 -8.28 -38.22 -57.24
CA LEU A 2 -8.36 -37.62 -55.88
C LEU A 2 -7.52 -36.36 -55.47
N LYS A 3 -8.11 -35.59 -54.52
CA LYS A 3 -7.66 -34.30 -53.95
C LYS A 3 -7.13 -34.43 -52.50
N ARG A 4 -6.22 -33.54 -52.06
CA ARG A 4 -5.95 -32.95 -50.69
C ARG A 4 -4.50 -32.36 -50.65
N THR A 5 -4.06 -31.39 -49.82
CA THR A 5 -4.72 -30.29 -49.07
C THR A 5 -3.68 -29.29 -48.47
N HIS A 6 -3.91 -27.96 -48.65
CA HIS A 6 -3.49 -26.79 -47.81
C HIS A 6 -2.03 -26.23 -47.70
N ILE A 7 -1.98 -24.88 -47.54
CA ILE A 7 -1.01 -23.98 -46.82
C ILE A 7 0.38 -23.73 -47.49
N ILE A 8 0.71 -22.51 -48.01
CA ILE A 8 1.10 -21.20 -47.37
C ILE A 8 2.56 -21.24 -46.84
N LEU A 9 3.52 -20.30 -47.08
CA LEU A 9 3.59 -18.98 -47.76
C LEU A 9 5.04 -18.75 -48.33
N VAL A 10 5.26 -17.83 -49.28
CA VAL A 10 6.61 -17.52 -49.86
C VAL A 10 6.85 -16.01 -50.08
N ALA A 11 8.04 -15.52 -49.65
CA ALA A 11 8.89 -14.38 -50.11
C ALA A 11 8.28 -13.01 -50.54
N ILE A 12 8.58 -11.86 -49.89
CA ILE A 12 9.75 -10.91 -49.97
C ILE A 12 9.60 -9.78 -51.03
N PHE A 13 9.72 -8.51 -50.58
CA PHE A 13 10.56 -7.37 -51.10
C PHE A 13 10.14 -6.07 -50.35
N VAL A 14 10.87 -5.57 -49.34
CA VAL A 14 12.01 -4.62 -49.37
C VAL A 14 11.70 -3.21 -49.90
N VAL A 15 11.78 -2.21 -49.01
CA VAL A 15 12.16 -0.82 -49.31
C VAL A 15 13.19 -0.38 -48.25
N LEU A 16 14.29 0.24 -48.69
CA LEU A 16 15.37 0.72 -47.82
C LEU A 16 15.07 2.12 -47.27
N ALA A 17 15.30 2.33 -45.98
CA ALA A 17 15.63 3.63 -45.41
C ALA A 17 16.75 3.43 -44.38
N SER A 18 17.88 4.11 -44.59
CA SER A 18 19.13 3.86 -43.86
C SER A 18 19.15 4.50 -42.48
N VAL A 19 18.95 3.69 -41.44
CA VAL A 19 19.41 3.97 -40.06
C VAL A 19 20.39 2.87 -39.68
N ALA A 20 21.47 3.21 -38.99
CA ALA A 20 22.55 2.27 -38.69
C ALA A 20 22.03 1.05 -37.91
N VAL A 21 22.33 -0.16 -38.40
CA VAL A 21 22.03 -1.42 -37.72
C VAL A 21 23.15 -1.70 -36.70
N PRO A 22 22.89 -1.70 -35.38
CA PRO A 22 23.79 -2.31 -34.42
C PRO A 22 23.78 -3.83 -34.68
N GLY A 23 24.93 -4.48 -34.53
CA GLY A 23 25.09 -5.91 -34.86
C GLY A 23 24.08 -6.82 -34.15
N ALA A 24 23.80 -7.98 -34.77
CA ALA A 24 22.82 -8.95 -34.30
C ALA A 24 22.88 -9.16 -32.78
N ALA A 25 21.82 -8.75 -32.09
CA ALA A 25 21.73 -8.86 -30.63
C ALA A 25 21.88 -10.33 -30.22
N ARG A 26 22.91 -10.59 -29.40
CA ARG A 26 23.10 -11.92 -28.81
C ARG A 26 22.00 -12.10 -27.75
N ALA A 27 21.42 -13.30 -27.69
CA ALA A 27 20.42 -13.61 -26.68
C ALA A 27 21.04 -13.41 -25.28
N THR A 28 20.51 -12.45 -24.52
CA THR A 28 20.94 -12.17 -23.16
C THR A 28 20.19 -13.09 -22.20
N THR A 29 20.90 -13.74 -21.28
CA THR A 29 20.29 -14.57 -20.24
C THR A 29 20.00 -13.72 -19.01
N THR A 30 18.71 -13.57 -18.68
CA THR A 30 18.25 -12.89 -17.46
C THR A 30 18.24 -13.85 -16.26
N LEU A 31 18.79 -13.38 -15.14
CA LEU A 31 18.79 -14.00 -13.83
C LEU A 31 18.10 -13.05 -12.85
N THR A 32 17.17 -13.56 -12.03
CA THR A 32 16.39 -12.75 -11.08
C THR A 32 16.96 -12.90 -9.67
N VAL A 33 16.99 -11.82 -8.89
CA VAL A 33 17.39 -11.86 -7.48
C VAL A 33 16.28 -11.27 -6.61
N SER A 34 15.75 -12.05 -5.67
CA SER A 34 14.85 -11.55 -4.61
C SER A 34 14.88 -12.41 -3.35
N HIS A 35 14.60 -11.78 -2.20
CA HIS A 35 14.57 -12.42 -0.87
C HIS A 35 13.42 -13.43 -0.72
N THR A 36 12.37 -13.32 -1.53
CA THR A 36 11.29 -14.31 -1.59
C THR A 36 11.76 -15.54 -2.36
N ALA A 37 11.77 -16.70 -1.71
CA ALA A 37 12.16 -17.97 -2.34
C ALA A 37 11.26 -18.29 -3.55
N ASN A 38 11.86 -18.72 -4.66
CA ASN A 38 11.15 -18.93 -5.92
C ASN A 38 10.22 -20.15 -5.92
N SER A 39 9.16 -20.06 -6.73
CA SER A 39 8.19 -21.12 -7.03
C SER A 39 8.67 -22.17 -8.05
N GLY A 40 9.98 -22.33 -8.24
CA GLY A 40 10.58 -23.45 -8.99
C GLY A 40 11.33 -23.13 -10.29
N ASP A 41 11.60 -21.87 -10.61
CA ASP A 41 12.47 -21.50 -11.75
C ASP A 41 13.97 -21.45 -11.34
N SER A 42 14.83 -21.95 -12.24
CA SER A 42 16.26 -22.16 -12.06
C SER A 42 17.13 -20.90 -12.14
N ASN A 43 16.60 -19.80 -12.68
CA ASN A 43 17.34 -18.56 -12.88
C ASN A 43 17.13 -17.53 -11.76
N HIS A 44 16.44 -17.93 -10.68
CA HIS A 44 16.17 -17.08 -9.51
C HIS A 44 17.09 -17.39 -8.34
N PHE A 45 17.61 -16.34 -7.72
CA PHE A 45 18.56 -16.43 -6.61
C PHE A 45 18.12 -15.57 -5.42
N THR A 46 18.48 -15.99 -4.20
CA THR A 46 18.18 -15.23 -2.98
C THR A 46 19.20 -14.13 -2.67
N THR A 47 20.33 -14.09 -3.40
CA THR A 47 21.41 -13.12 -3.21
C THR A 47 22.10 -12.80 -4.55
N ILE A 48 22.66 -11.60 -4.66
CA ILE A 48 23.41 -11.15 -5.84
C ILE A 48 24.64 -12.05 -6.09
N GLN A 49 25.32 -12.49 -5.03
CA GLN A 49 26.48 -13.39 -5.15
C GLN A 49 26.12 -14.75 -5.75
N GLN A 50 24.97 -15.33 -5.41
CA GLN A 50 24.54 -16.61 -5.99
C GLN A 50 24.30 -16.50 -7.51
N ALA A 51 23.75 -15.38 -7.98
CA ALA A 51 23.59 -15.12 -9.41
C ALA A 51 24.95 -14.97 -10.13
N ILE A 52 25.90 -14.26 -9.52
CA ILE A 52 27.28 -14.12 -10.05
C ILE A 52 28.02 -15.47 -10.06
N ASP A 53 27.88 -16.27 -9.01
CA ASP A 53 28.44 -17.62 -8.93
C ASP A 53 27.85 -18.54 -10.01
N HIS A 54 26.56 -18.40 -10.30
CA HIS A 54 25.91 -19.09 -11.42
C HIS A 54 26.53 -18.66 -12.77
N VAL A 55 26.66 -17.35 -13.03
CA VAL A 55 27.34 -16.83 -14.23
C VAL A 55 28.75 -17.42 -14.35
N ALA A 56 29.54 -17.42 -13.27
CA ALA A 56 30.88 -18.00 -13.28
C ALA A 56 30.89 -19.50 -13.61
N SER A 57 29.91 -20.27 -13.10
CA SER A 57 29.77 -21.70 -13.41
C SER A 57 29.42 -21.97 -14.89
N VAL A 58 28.60 -21.10 -15.50
CA VAL A 58 28.28 -21.17 -16.93
C VAL A 58 29.49 -20.75 -17.78
N ARG A 59 30.28 -19.76 -17.33
CA ARG A 59 31.57 -19.41 -17.96
C ARG A 59 32.54 -20.59 -17.91
N ALA A 60 32.67 -21.26 -16.76
CA ALA A 60 33.54 -22.42 -16.60
C ALA A 60 33.17 -23.59 -17.54
N SER A 61 31.89 -23.82 -17.79
CA SER A 61 31.39 -24.93 -18.62
C SER A 61 31.28 -24.59 -20.12
N SER A 62 30.97 -23.36 -20.50
CA SER A 62 30.76 -22.96 -21.91
C SER A 62 32.06 -22.64 -22.67
N VAL A 63 32.07 -22.84 -23.99
CA VAL A 63 33.13 -22.40 -24.91
C VAL A 63 32.79 -21.05 -25.57
N SER A 64 31.50 -20.67 -25.60
CA SER A 64 31.03 -19.39 -26.11
C SER A 64 30.26 -18.64 -25.01
N PRO A 65 30.86 -17.62 -24.38
CA PRO A 65 30.22 -16.85 -23.32
C PRO A 65 29.05 -16.01 -23.86
N GLY A 66 27.80 -16.36 -23.54
CA GLY A 66 26.62 -15.52 -23.79
C GLY A 66 26.54 -14.32 -22.85
N ASP A 67 25.79 -13.27 -23.18
CA ASP A 67 25.71 -12.06 -22.35
C ASP A 67 24.68 -12.26 -21.21
N PHE A 68 24.96 -11.70 -20.03
CA PHE A 68 24.13 -11.89 -18.82
C PHE A 68 23.55 -10.59 -18.29
N LEU A 69 22.31 -10.67 -17.83
CA LEU A 69 21.60 -9.63 -17.09
C LEU A 69 21.18 -10.21 -15.74
N ILE A 70 21.57 -9.56 -14.65
CA ILE A 70 21.17 -9.89 -13.28
C ILE A 70 20.24 -8.78 -12.80
N GLU A 71 18.94 -9.05 -12.73
CA GLU A 71 17.92 -8.11 -12.25
C GLU A 71 17.66 -8.35 -10.76
N VAL A 72 17.79 -7.28 -9.96
CA VAL A 72 17.70 -7.33 -8.50
C VAL A 72 16.46 -6.57 -8.02
N ALA A 73 15.48 -7.33 -7.53
CA ALA A 73 14.17 -6.80 -7.16
C ALA A 73 14.25 -5.79 -5.99
N ALA A 74 13.33 -4.83 -5.98
CA ALA A 74 13.02 -4.06 -4.78
C ALA A 74 12.14 -4.92 -3.84
N ASP A 75 12.71 -5.37 -2.72
CA ASP A 75 12.06 -6.29 -1.79
C ASP A 75 11.56 -5.62 -0.51
N ALA A 76 10.50 -6.16 0.11
CA ALA A 76 9.95 -5.67 1.38
C ALA A 76 10.91 -5.80 2.60
N THR A 77 12.02 -6.53 2.47
CA THR A 77 13.15 -6.55 3.42
C THR A 77 14.00 -5.28 3.34
N ASN A 78 13.81 -4.47 2.31
CA ASN A 78 14.38 -3.16 2.01
C ASN A 78 15.90 -3.10 1.75
N GLN A 79 16.71 -4.15 1.99
CA GLN A 79 18.17 -4.08 1.81
C GLN A 79 18.81 -5.44 1.48
N TYR A 80 19.72 -5.46 0.50
CA TYR A 80 20.65 -6.57 0.28
C TYR A 80 21.95 -6.33 1.04
N THR A 81 22.27 -7.22 1.97
CA THR A 81 23.44 -7.11 2.85
C THR A 81 24.51 -8.15 2.51
N GLY A 82 25.75 -7.70 2.34
CA GLY A 82 26.92 -8.57 2.18
C GLY A 82 27.96 -7.99 1.21
N ALA A 83 29.14 -8.62 1.19
CA ALA A 83 30.14 -8.35 0.16
C ALA A 83 29.82 -9.17 -1.10
N VAL A 84 29.82 -8.50 -2.25
CA VAL A 84 29.63 -9.07 -3.59
C VAL A 84 30.97 -9.05 -4.32
N LEU A 85 31.45 -10.21 -4.73
CA LEU A 85 32.72 -10.41 -5.44
C LEU A 85 32.43 -10.81 -6.89
N ILE A 86 32.89 -9.94 -7.79
CA ILE A 86 32.81 -10.07 -9.25
C ILE A 86 34.25 -10.32 -9.73
N ASP A 87 34.62 -11.59 -9.82
CA ASP A 87 35.96 -12.03 -10.24
C ASP A 87 35.91 -13.27 -11.13
N ASP A 88 37.06 -13.66 -11.69
CA ASP A 88 37.18 -14.83 -12.54
C ASP A 88 37.55 -16.12 -11.80
N SER A 89 37.63 -16.12 -10.46
CA SER A 89 38.15 -17.24 -9.64
C SER A 89 37.38 -18.55 -9.84
N LYS A 90 36.07 -18.45 -10.09
CA LYS A 90 35.16 -19.60 -10.33
C LYS A 90 34.93 -19.91 -11.82
N THR A 91 35.61 -19.21 -12.74
CA THR A 91 35.37 -19.32 -14.21
C THR A 91 36.22 -20.39 -14.91
N GLY A 92 37.05 -21.13 -14.18
CA GLY A 92 37.98 -22.09 -14.77
C GLY A 92 39.04 -21.44 -15.66
N GLY A 93 39.44 -20.20 -15.37
CA GLY A 93 40.44 -19.45 -16.13
C GLY A 93 39.95 -18.81 -17.43
N LYS A 94 38.63 -18.77 -17.65
CA LYS A 94 38.01 -18.21 -18.88
C LYS A 94 37.68 -16.71 -18.77
N GLY A 95 37.87 -16.10 -17.59
CA GLY A 95 37.53 -14.71 -17.34
C GLY A 95 36.03 -14.50 -17.08
N MET A 96 35.70 -13.34 -16.49
CA MET A 96 34.32 -12.89 -16.34
C MET A 96 34.07 -11.71 -17.29
N SER A 97 33.06 -11.80 -18.14
CA SER A 97 32.78 -10.77 -19.13
C SER A 97 31.29 -10.58 -19.37
N SER A 98 30.88 -9.42 -19.91
CA SER A 98 29.52 -9.12 -20.37
C SER A 98 28.44 -9.44 -19.34
N VAL A 99 28.52 -8.78 -18.18
CA VAL A 99 27.53 -8.91 -17.10
C VAL A 99 26.96 -7.54 -16.76
N VAL A 100 25.65 -7.39 -16.94
CA VAL A 100 24.88 -6.27 -16.39
C VAL A 100 24.30 -6.72 -15.06
N ILE A 101 24.48 -5.92 -14.03
CA ILE A 101 23.86 -6.09 -12.71
C ILE A 101 23.03 -4.84 -12.47
N GLU A 102 21.72 -4.98 -12.36
CA GLU A 102 20.85 -3.83 -12.13
C GLU A 102 19.73 -4.05 -11.13
N GLY A 103 19.44 -3.01 -10.34
CA GLY A 103 18.22 -2.97 -9.53
C GLY A 103 16.99 -2.60 -10.35
N THR A 104 15.83 -3.11 -9.95
CA THR A 104 14.55 -2.80 -10.60
C THR A 104 14.08 -1.36 -10.34
N SER A 105 14.49 -0.75 -9.21
CA SER A 105 14.33 0.68 -8.96
C SER A 105 15.53 1.22 -8.21
N THR A 106 16.06 2.36 -8.66
CA THR A 106 17.28 2.94 -8.05
C THR A 106 17.06 3.32 -6.59
N LYS A 107 15.83 3.74 -6.27
CA LYS A 107 15.41 4.20 -4.95
C LYS A 107 15.28 3.06 -3.95
N ASP A 108 14.68 1.97 -4.38
CA ASP A 108 14.19 0.91 -3.49
C ASP A 108 15.09 -0.34 -3.51
N THR A 109 15.95 -0.54 -4.53
CA THR A 109 16.99 -1.58 -4.53
C THR A 109 18.25 -1.12 -3.79
N ILE A 110 18.22 -1.23 -2.45
CA ILE A 110 19.31 -0.78 -1.56
C ILE A 110 20.33 -1.91 -1.33
N VAL A 111 21.62 -1.57 -1.36
CA VAL A 111 22.75 -2.48 -1.11
C VAL A 111 23.68 -1.95 0.00
N THR A 112 24.24 -2.86 0.79
CA THR A 112 25.16 -2.52 1.88
C THR A 112 26.16 -3.64 2.17
N SER A 113 27.41 -3.27 2.45
CA SER A 113 28.45 -4.20 2.92
C SER A 113 28.21 -4.72 4.34
N GLY A 114 27.22 -4.17 5.07
CA GLY A 114 26.94 -4.50 6.46
C GLY A 114 27.95 -3.94 7.48
N SER A 115 28.99 -3.22 7.04
CA SER A 115 29.98 -2.61 7.95
C SER A 115 30.64 -1.35 7.34
N SER A 116 31.02 -0.38 8.17
CA SER A 116 31.65 0.86 7.71
C SER A 116 33.01 0.68 7.02
N SER A 117 33.66 -0.46 7.24
CA SER A 117 34.98 -0.82 6.69
C SER A 117 34.93 -1.84 5.56
N GLY A 118 33.77 -2.46 5.32
CA GLY A 118 33.58 -3.46 4.26
C GLY A 118 33.42 -2.82 2.88
N VAL A 119 33.64 -3.60 1.82
CA VAL A 119 33.33 -3.22 0.43
C VAL A 119 32.03 -3.92 0.03
N THR A 120 31.09 -3.20 -0.57
CA THR A 120 29.80 -3.77 -0.99
C THR A 120 30.00 -4.56 -2.28
N PHE A 121 30.58 -3.96 -3.34
CA PHE A 121 30.90 -4.64 -4.60
C PHE A 121 32.41 -4.56 -4.88
N THR A 122 33.07 -5.69 -5.11
CA THR A 122 34.49 -5.78 -5.49
C THR A 122 34.60 -6.39 -6.88
N ILE A 123 35.17 -5.66 -7.84
CA ILE A 123 35.45 -6.13 -9.19
C ILE A 123 36.95 -6.35 -9.33
N SER A 124 37.37 -7.57 -9.68
CA SER A 124 38.78 -7.92 -9.76
C SER A 124 39.09 -9.03 -10.76
N GLY A 125 40.37 -9.42 -10.86
CA GLY A 125 40.82 -10.52 -11.71
C GLY A 125 40.76 -10.20 -13.21
N ASN A 126 40.60 -11.23 -14.04
CA ASN A 126 40.40 -11.11 -15.49
C ASN A 126 38.92 -10.84 -15.80
N THR A 127 38.50 -9.60 -15.53
CA THR A 127 37.11 -9.17 -15.64
C THR A 127 36.95 -8.02 -16.63
N SER A 128 35.91 -8.09 -17.48
CA SER A 128 35.66 -7.12 -18.55
C SER A 128 34.17 -6.82 -18.77
N ASN A 129 33.80 -5.68 -19.35
CA ASN A 129 32.43 -5.39 -19.79
C ASN A 129 31.36 -5.59 -18.68
N ILE A 130 31.63 -5.05 -17.49
CA ILE A 130 30.73 -5.12 -16.33
C ILE A 130 29.94 -3.81 -16.23
N THR A 131 28.62 -3.90 -16.07
CA THR A 131 27.76 -2.74 -15.80
C THR A 131 27.09 -2.90 -14.44
N ILE A 132 27.16 -1.88 -13.59
CA ILE A 132 26.43 -1.82 -12.31
C ILE A 132 25.53 -0.59 -12.34
N ARG A 133 24.21 -0.79 -12.23
CA ARG A 133 23.24 0.31 -12.28
C ARG A 133 22.02 0.16 -11.37
N ARG A 134 21.32 1.26 -11.12
CA ARG A 134 20.04 1.30 -10.40
C ARG A 134 20.09 0.72 -8.97
N PHE A 135 21.17 1.02 -8.24
CA PHE A 135 21.32 0.68 -6.82
C PHE A 135 21.47 1.92 -5.93
N THR A 136 21.00 1.83 -4.68
CA THR A 136 21.34 2.78 -3.61
C THR A 136 22.32 2.15 -2.61
N PHE A 137 23.56 2.63 -2.56
CA PHE A 137 24.62 2.18 -1.64
C PHE A 137 24.63 3.03 -0.36
N ILE A 138 24.49 2.41 0.82
CA ILE A 138 24.29 3.15 2.09
C ILE A 138 25.37 2.99 3.18
N THR A 139 26.32 2.07 3.06
CA THR A 139 27.36 1.87 4.11
C THR A 139 28.61 1.16 3.59
N GLY A 140 29.79 1.62 4.04
CA GLY A 140 31.08 1.04 3.70
C GLY A 140 31.65 1.58 2.38
N THR A 141 32.62 0.91 1.79
CA THR A 141 32.98 1.22 0.39
C THR A 141 31.89 0.71 -0.53
N GLY A 142 31.40 1.55 -1.45
CA GLY A 142 30.37 1.16 -2.41
C GLY A 142 30.91 0.14 -3.42
N ILE A 143 31.79 0.60 -4.31
CA ILE A 143 32.41 -0.22 -5.35
C ILE A 143 33.95 -0.10 -5.27
N SER A 144 34.67 -1.21 -5.37
CA SER A 144 36.14 -1.26 -5.52
C SER A 144 36.53 -2.00 -6.79
N ILE A 145 37.44 -1.43 -7.60
CA ILE A 145 37.82 -1.95 -8.93
C ILE A 145 39.36 -2.05 -9.04
N SER A 146 39.90 -3.24 -9.30
CA SER A 146 41.34 -3.42 -9.53
C SER A 146 41.79 -2.94 -10.91
N SER A 147 43.09 -2.65 -11.04
CA SER A 147 43.71 -2.17 -12.29
C SER A 147 43.71 -3.19 -13.44
N SER A 148 43.47 -4.47 -13.16
CA SER A 148 43.33 -5.54 -14.16
C SER A 148 41.98 -5.54 -14.89
N VAL A 149 40.96 -4.90 -14.32
CA VAL A 149 39.59 -4.89 -14.87
C VAL A 149 39.51 -3.96 -16.08
N THR A 150 38.76 -4.34 -17.11
CA THR A 150 38.52 -3.52 -18.31
C THR A 150 37.02 -3.25 -18.54
N GLY A 151 36.67 -2.21 -19.31
CA GLY A 151 35.30 -1.93 -19.75
C GLY A 151 34.25 -1.91 -18.63
N THR A 152 34.46 -1.18 -17.54
CA THR A 152 33.47 -1.10 -16.46
C THR A 152 32.59 0.15 -16.60
N THR A 153 31.27 -0.01 -16.50
CA THR A 153 30.30 1.10 -16.48
C THR A 153 29.59 1.14 -15.13
N ILE A 154 29.68 2.28 -14.45
CA ILE A 154 28.92 2.56 -13.23
C ILE A 154 27.93 3.67 -13.58
N SER A 155 26.64 3.37 -13.60
CA SER A 155 25.61 4.36 -13.96
C SER A 155 24.32 4.26 -13.19
N ASN A 156 23.57 5.34 -13.10
CA ASN A 156 22.24 5.35 -12.47
C ASN A 156 22.23 4.81 -11.03
N ASN A 157 23.31 5.00 -10.27
CA ASN A 157 23.37 4.61 -8.86
C ASN A 157 23.32 5.82 -7.94
N VAL A 158 22.81 5.63 -6.73
CA VAL A 158 22.96 6.56 -5.60
C VAL A 158 24.02 6.01 -4.66
N PHE A 159 24.99 6.83 -4.29
CA PHE A 159 25.99 6.53 -3.27
C PHE A 159 25.81 7.49 -2.09
N LYS A 160 25.43 6.93 -0.94
CA LYS A 160 25.27 7.62 0.33
C LYS A 160 25.92 6.80 1.45
N VAL A 161 27.20 6.46 1.27
CA VAL A 161 27.91 5.50 2.13
C VAL A 161 28.38 6.07 3.47
N GLY A 162 28.22 7.38 3.67
CA GLY A 162 28.53 8.10 4.90
C GLY A 162 29.86 8.84 4.86
N SER A 163 30.00 9.85 5.74
CA SER A 163 31.06 10.86 5.73
C SER A 163 32.47 10.34 6.05
N SER A 164 32.61 9.06 6.36
CA SER A 164 33.90 8.41 6.68
C SER A 164 34.29 7.32 5.68
N SER A 165 33.46 7.07 4.65
CA SER A 165 33.65 5.97 3.70
C SER A 165 33.77 6.47 2.26
N THR A 166 34.37 5.66 1.40
CA THR A 166 34.61 6.00 -0.02
C THR A 166 33.58 5.33 -0.91
N ALA A 167 32.77 6.08 -1.67
CA ALA A 167 31.74 5.48 -2.50
C ALA A 167 32.31 4.62 -3.65
N ILE A 168 33.31 5.12 -4.38
CA ILE A 168 34.01 4.36 -5.44
C ILE A 168 35.53 4.43 -5.25
N GLN A 169 36.19 3.28 -5.23
CA GLN A 169 37.65 3.12 -5.34
C GLN A 169 37.99 2.50 -6.70
N ASN A 170 38.68 3.25 -7.58
CA ASN A 170 38.94 2.80 -8.96
C ASN A 170 40.43 2.85 -9.32
N ALA A 171 41.01 1.68 -9.58
CA ALA A 171 42.36 1.55 -10.16
C ALA A 171 42.36 1.21 -11.67
N SER A 172 41.19 0.97 -12.30
CA SER A 172 41.11 0.68 -13.73
C SER A 172 41.09 1.95 -14.58
N ALA A 173 41.87 1.96 -15.66
CA ALA A 173 41.87 3.02 -16.67
C ALA A 173 40.71 2.91 -17.69
N SER A 174 39.85 1.89 -17.57
CA SER A 174 38.76 1.59 -18.51
C SER A 174 37.38 1.65 -17.84
N THR A 175 37.27 2.42 -16.76
CA THR A 175 36.00 2.69 -16.05
C THR A 175 35.33 3.95 -16.58
N THR A 176 34.02 3.91 -16.77
CA THR A 176 33.16 5.07 -17.05
C THR A 176 32.17 5.25 -15.90
N ILE A 177 32.10 6.46 -15.34
CA ILE A 177 31.20 6.81 -14.23
C ILE A 177 30.23 7.88 -14.74
N THR A 178 29.00 7.47 -15.10
CA THR A 178 28.01 8.33 -15.74
C THR A 178 26.67 8.35 -15.02
N ASN A 179 26.01 9.50 -14.88
CA ASN A 179 24.64 9.55 -14.34
C ASN A 179 24.49 8.91 -12.95
N ASN A 180 25.39 9.18 -12.00
CA ASN A 180 25.26 8.74 -10.60
C ASN A 180 25.05 9.93 -9.66
N THR A 181 24.49 9.67 -8.47
CA THR A 181 24.34 10.67 -7.40
C THR A 181 25.21 10.29 -6.21
N PHE A 182 26.13 11.16 -5.81
CA PHE A 182 26.98 11.00 -4.65
C PHE A 182 26.56 11.98 -3.56
N TYR A 183 25.99 11.50 -2.46
CA TYR A 183 25.50 12.32 -1.36
C TYR A 183 26.14 11.95 -0.01
N LEU A 184 26.68 12.93 0.72
CA LEU A 184 27.24 12.75 2.08
C LEU A 184 28.31 11.64 2.21
N ASN A 185 29.14 11.44 1.18
CA ASN A 185 30.24 10.47 1.23
C ASN A 185 31.52 11.12 1.77
N GLY A 186 32.32 10.34 2.50
CA GLY A 186 33.67 10.75 2.93
C GLY A 186 34.52 11.06 1.71
N THR A 187 34.69 10.12 0.78
CA THR A 187 35.16 10.41 -0.58
C THR A 187 34.14 9.88 -1.58
N ALA A 188 33.72 10.65 -2.58
CA ALA A 188 32.79 10.10 -3.58
C ALA A 188 33.53 9.21 -4.60
N ILE A 189 34.58 9.70 -5.26
CA ILE A 189 35.41 8.91 -6.17
C ILE A 189 36.88 9.07 -5.78
N ASN A 190 37.53 7.97 -5.43
CA ASN A 190 38.99 7.89 -5.35
C ASN A 190 39.48 7.09 -6.57
N THR A 191 40.31 7.70 -7.43
CA THR A 191 40.82 7.02 -8.62
C THR A 191 42.27 7.35 -8.93
N THR A 192 43.06 6.31 -9.20
CA THR A 192 44.48 6.44 -9.60
C THR A 192 44.69 6.48 -11.11
N ALA A 193 43.61 6.45 -11.91
CA ALA A 193 43.66 6.42 -13.36
C ALA A 193 42.84 7.57 -13.97
N SER A 194 43.25 8.06 -15.14
CA SER A 194 42.46 9.01 -15.91
C SER A 194 41.26 8.30 -16.54
N ILE A 195 40.06 8.67 -16.08
CA ILE A 195 38.78 8.06 -16.49
C ILE A 195 37.75 9.12 -16.89
N ALA A 196 36.65 8.69 -17.51
CA ALA A 196 35.52 9.57 -17.84
C ALA A 196 34.50 9.61 -16.67
N ILE A 197 34.26 10.81 -16.15
CA ILE A 197 33.30 11.09 -15.06
C ILE A 197 32.32 12.15 -15.58
N LYS A 198 31.09 11.76 -15.91
CA LYS A 198 30.11 12.67 -16.55
C LYS A 198 28.68 12.54 -16.04
N ASN A 199 27.88 13.59 -16.19
CA ASN A 199 26.45 13.60 -15.82
C ASN A 199 26.17 13.22 -14.35
N ASN A 200 27.14 13.31 -13.44
CA ASN A 200 26.94 12.94 -12.03
C ASN A 200 26.54 14.16 -11.19
N ILE A 201 25.84 13.92 -10.08
CA ILE A 201 25.64 14.92 -9.03
C ILE A 201 26.55 14.58 -7.84
N PHE A 202 27.36 15.54 -7.40
CA PHE A 202 28.15 15.46 -6.18
C PHE A 202 27.60 16.46 -5.15
N SER A 203 26.87 15.96 -4.16
CA SER A 203 26.32 16.77 -3.07
C SER A 203 26.90 16.41 -1.70
N SER A 204 27.53 17.37 -1.02
CA SER A 204 28.05 17.26 0.36
C SER A 204 29.10 16.16 0.58
N ASN A 205 30.03 15.96 -0.36
CA ASN A 205 31.12 14.98 -0.26
C ASN A 205 32.46 15.66 0.11
N THR A 206 33.39 14.97 0.79
CA THR A 206 34.57 15.60 1.41
C THR A 206 35.90 14.83 1.22
N PRO A 207 36.39 14.60 -0.02
CA PRO A 207 36.06 15.33 -1.25
C PRO A 207 35.15 14.57 -2.24
N ALA A 208 34.68 15.26 -3.28
CA ALA A 208 34.01 14.60 -4.40
C ALA A 208 34.93 13.69 -5.23
N ILE A 209 36.14 14.16 -5.59
CA ILE A 209 37.10 13.38 -6.40
C ILE A 209 38.50 13.49 -5.77
N ALA A 210 39.24 12.39 -5.73
CA ALA A 210 40.60 12.28 -5.20
C ALA A 210 41.47 11.28 -6.01
N GLY A 211 42.79 11.37 -5.86
CA GLY A 211 43.74 10.30 -6.20
C GLY A 211 44.45 10.35 -7.56
N SER A 212 44.12 11.30 -8.43
CA SER A 212 44.56 11.26 -9.83
C SER A 212 45.92 11.94 -10.09
N GLU A 213 46.94 11.18 -10.54
CA GLU A 213 48.22 11.74 -11.02
C GLU A 213 48.15 12.37 -12.43
N SER A 214 47.08 12.09 -13.17
CA SER A 214 46.73 12.74 -14.45
C SER A 214 45.26 13.12 -14.46
N ALA A 215 44.92 14.28 -15.02
CA ALA A 215 43.58 14.85 -14.90
C ALA A 215 42.50 13.96 -15.57
N PRO A 216 41.48 13.47 -14.84
CA PRO A 216 40.37 12.74 -15.43
C PRO A 216 39.48 13.67 -16.28
N SER A 217 38.74 13.10 -17.23
CA SER A 217 37.76 13.86 -18.02
C SER A 217 36.48 14.03 -17.20
N VAL A 218 36.36 15.17 -16.53
CA VAL A 218 35.22 15.54 -15.68
C VAL A 218 34.34 16.54 -16.44
N LEU A 219 33.24 16.08 -17.02
CA LEU A 219 32.38 16.88 -17.90
C LEU A 219 30.90 16.80 -17.49
N TYR A 220 30.17 17.91 -17.52
CA TYR A 220 28.73 17.95 -17.21
C TYR A 220 28.38 17.33 -15.85
N ASN A 221 29.01 17.77 -14.75
CA ASN A 221 28.69 17.28 -13.40
C ASN A 221 28.24 18.44 -12.50
N LEU A 222 27.28 18.20 -11.61
CA LEU A 222 26.83 19.17 -10.60
C LEU A 222 27.66 19.01 -9.32
N PHE A 223 28.07 20.12 -8.69
CA PHE A 223 28.80 20.13 -7.42
C PHE A 223 28.14 21.08 -6.40
N ASN A 224 27.76 20.55 -5.24
CA ASN A 224 27.10 21.30 -4.17
C ASN A 224 27.57 20.84 -2.77
N PRO A 225 27.89 21.72 -1.80
CA PRO A 225 28.40 23.07 -1.98
C PRO A 225 29.85 23.04 -2.51
N LYS A 226 30.45 24.20 -2.80
CA LYS A 226 31.82 24.36 -3.35
C LYS A 226 32.99 23.78 -2.53
N ALA A 227 32.75 23.18 -1.36
CA ALA A 227 33.79 22.79 -0.40
C ALA A 227 34.51 21.46 -0.74
N ASN A 228 35.01 21.32 -1.97
CA ASN A 228 35.88 20.21 -2.37
C ASN A 228 37.32 20.43 -1.86
N ALA A 229 37.61 19.96 -0.64
CA ALA A 229 38.94 20.09 -0.01
C ALA A 229 40.04 19.16 -0.56
N GLY A 230 39.90 18.65 -1.80
CA GLY A 230 40.79 17.62 -2.38
C GLY A 230 41.33 17.91 -3.77
N ILE A 231 40.67 18.75 -4.57
CA ILE A 231 41.17 19.25 -5.85
C ILE A 231 40.93 20.77 -5.86
N PRO A 232 41.97 21.61 -6.00
CA PRO A 232 41.78 23.05 -6.17
C PRO A 232 40.87 23.30 -7.38
N ILE A 233 39.82 24.11 -7.23
CA ILE A 233 38.90 24.47 -8.33
C ILE A 233 39.67 25.06 -9.53
N SER A 234 40.86 25.62 -9.32
CA SER A 234 41.78 26.10 -10.37
C SER A 234 42.43 25.01 -11.23
N GLN A 235 42.33 23.72 -10.89
CA GLN A 235 42.77 22.58 -11.71
C GLN A 235 41.61 21.90 -12.45
N LEU A 236 40.37 22.22 -12.09
CA LEU A 236 39.19 21.95 -12.91
C LEU A 236 39.06 23.15 -13.86
N ASP A 237 39.72 23.10 -15.02
CA ASP A 237 39.97 24.30 -15.81
C ASP A 237 38.71 25.07 -16.24
N ALA A 238 38.89 26.34 -16.61
CA ALA A 238 37.82 27.27 -16.98
C ALA A 238 37.03 26.90 -18.27
N SER A 239 37.32 25.75 -18.86
CA SER A 239 36.60 25.09 -19.96
C SER A 239 36.01 23.72 -19.58
N ASN A 240 36.46 23.09 -18.48
CA ASN A 240 36.01 21.79 -17.98
C ASN A 240 35.08 21.86 -16.76
N ILE A 241 34.98 23.01 -16.09
CA ILE A 241 33.69 23.43 -15.53
C ILE A 241 33.01 24.22 -16.65
N PRO A 242 32.06 23.65 -17.41
CA PRO A 242 31.31 24.47 -18.34
C PRO A 242 30.60 25.56 -17.54
N ASN A 243 30.32 26.67 -18.21
CA ASN A 243 29.41 27.71 -17.76
C ASN A 243 27.98 27.22 -17.39
N ASN A 244 27.68 25.92 -17.55
CA ASN A 244 26.47 25.24 -17.10
C ASN A 244 26.61 24.35 -15.85
N SER A 245 27.82 24.10 -15.32
CA SER A 245 28.00 23.30 -14.09
C SER A 245 27.60 24.13 -12.88
N THR A 246 26.31 24.04 -12.57
CA THR A 246 25.62 24.81 -11.55
C THR A 246 26.16 24.45 -10.17
N SER A 247 26.84 25.41 -9.54
CA SER A 247 27.15 25.38 -8.10
C SER A 247 25.86 25.70 -7.32
N SER A 248 24.88 24.82 -7.43
CA SER A 248 23.50 25.03 -6.98
C SER A 248 22.98 23.78 -6.30
N ASP A 249 21.98 23.94 -5.45
CA ASP A 249 21.28 22.80 -4.86
C ASP A 249 20.68 21.94 -5.99
N PRO A 250 20.92 20.62 -6.06
CA PRO A 250 20.25 19.74 -7.02
C PRO A 250 18.73 19.62 -6.77
N GLN A 251 18.21 20.11 -5.63
CA GLN A 251 16.79 20.08 -5.29
C GLN A 251 16.19 18.67 -5.37
N PHE A 252 16.72 17.74 -4.56
CA PHE A 252 16.16 16.39 -4.45
C PHE A 252 14.77 16.40 -3.80
N VAL A 253 13.90 15.45 -4.18
CA VAL A 253 12.57 15.26 -3.56
C VAL A 253 12.70 15.01 -2.05
N ASP A 254 13.59 14.11 -1.64
CA ASP A 254 13.97 13.88 -0.25
C ASP A 254 15.43 13.37 -0.18
N PRO A 255 16.45 14.18 0.15
CA PRO A 255 17.83 13.70 0.27
C PRO A 255 18.04 12.64 1.39
N GLY A 256 17.02 12.39 2.22
CA GLY A 256 16.94 11.24 3.11
C GLY A 256 16.78 9.91 2.38
N LYS A 257 15.90 9.86 1.35
CA LYS A 257 15.27 8.65 0.82
C LYS A 257 15.08 8.63 -0.71
N ASP A 258 14.87 9.78 -1.35
CA ASP A 258 14.43 9.92 -2.73
C ASP A 258 15.25 10.99 -3.47
N PHE A 259 16.14 10.54 -4.33
CA PHE A 259 17.06 11.38 -5.10
C PHE A 259 16.52 11.79 -6.48
N HIS A 260 15.24 11.57 -6.76
CA HIS A 260 14.58 12.23 -7.90
C HIS A 260 14.70 13.76 -7.77
N LEU A 261 14.76 14.44 -8.91
CA LEU A 261 14.88 15.89 -8.97
C LEU A 261 13.49 16.54 -8.87
N GLN A 262 13.38 17.62 -8.09
CA GLN A 262 12.17 18.43 -8.04
C GLN A 262 12.01 19.25 -9.34
N PRO A 263 10.77 19.59 -9.75
CA PRO A 263 10.53 20.49 -10.89
C PRO A 263 11.28 21.82 -10.73
N GLY A 264 12.05 22.19 -11.75
CA GLY A 264 12.90 23.39 -11.74
C GLY A 264 14.33 23.16 -11.25
N SER A 265 14.69 21.93 -10.86
CA SER A 265 16.06 21.57 -10.48
C SER A 265 17.08 21.96 -11.57
N PRO A 266 18.25 22.51 -11.19
CA PRO A 266 19.32 22.89 -12.12
C PRO A 266 20.08 21.68 -12.71
N ALA A 267 19.70 20.45 -12.36
CA ALA A 267 20.23 19.22 -12.94
C ALA A 267 19.35 18.63 -14.07
N ILE A 268 18.11 19.10 -14.23
CA ILE A 268 17.20 18.66 -15.31
C ILE A 268 17.68 19.20 -16.65
N HIS A 269 17.76 18.32 -17.66
CA HIS A 269 18.23 18.60 -19.02
C HIS A 269 19.62 19.27 -19.13
N ALA A 270 20.46 19.14 -18.09
CA ALA A 270 21.71 19.88 -17.93
C ALA A 270 22.99 19.01 -18.12
N GLY A 271 22.83 17.72 -18.40
CA GLY A 271 23.93 16.80 -18.73
C GLY A 271 24.47 16.97 -20.15
N ASP A 272 25.33 16.02 -20.54
CA ASP A 272 25.91 15.89 -21.88
C ASP A 272 24.81 15.89 -22.97
N PRO A 273 24.74 16.91 -23.86
CA PRO A 273 23.68 17.05 -24.85
C PRO A 273 23.56 15.88 -25.84
N THR A 274 24.63 15.08 -25.99
CA THR A 274 24.66 13.90 -26.86
C THR A 274 23.98 12.69 -26.24
N ILE A 275 23.83 12.67 -24.90
CA ILE A 275 23.16 11.62 -24.15
C ILE A 275 21.71 12.03 -23.94
N LYS A 276 20.77 11.10 -24.17
CA LYS A 276 19.33 11.33 -24.02
C LYS A 276 18.75 10.53 -22.86
N ASN A 277 17.78 11.13 -22.20
CA ASN A 277 16.81 10.41 -21.37
C ASN A 277 15.89 9.54 -22.29
N PRO A 278 15.13 8.57 -21.76
CA PRO A 278 14.23 7.73 -22.58
C PRO A 278 13.17 8.54 -23.35
N ASP A 279 12.74 9.67 -22.79
CA ASP A 279 11.85 10.67 -23.39
C ASP A 279 12.52 11.55 -24.48
N GLN A 280 13.72 11.19 -24.93
CA GLN A 280 14.51 11.92 -25.94
C GLN A 280 14.94 13.35 -25.54
N THR A 281 14.68 13.78 -24.30
CA THR A 281 15.23 15.04 -23.76
C THR A 281 16.74 14.90 -23.52
N ILE A 282 17.45 16.02 -23.37
CA ILE A 282 18.86 16.00 -22.95
C ILE A 282 18.96 15.30 -21.59
N SER A 283 19.97 14.45 -21.41
CA SER A 283 20.21 13.75 -20.15
C SER A 283 20.13 14.69 -18.95
N ASP A 284 19.37 14.27 -17.94
CA ASP A 284 19.49 14.86 -16.61
C ASP A 284 20.85 14.47 -16.00
N MET A 285 21.36 15.29 -15.09
CA MET A 285 22.47 14.89 -14.23
C MET A 285 21.93 14.07 -13.04
N GLY A 286 22.73 13.12 -12.55
CA GLY A 286 22.38 12.28 -11.40
C GLY A 286 21.77 10.93 -11.78
N ALA A 287 21.34 10.22 -10.74
CA ALA A 287 20.97 8.80 -10.79
C ALA A 287 19.77 8.47 -11.69
N TYR A 288 18.88 9.43 -11.90
CA TYR A 288 17.65 9.26 -12.68
C TYR A 288 17.73 9.86 -14.10
N GLY A 289 18.92 10.23 -14.56
CA GLY A 289 19.15 10.75 -15.91
C GLY A 289 19.82 9.75 -16.85
N GLY A 290 19.80 10.06 -18.14
CA GLY A 290 20.45 9.28 -19.19
C GLY A 290 19.64 8.08 -19.68
N PRO A 291 20.20 7.23 -20.56
CA PRO A 291 19.40 6.27 -21.33
C PRO A 291 18.83 5.11 -20.51
N ALA A 292 19.41 4.85 -19.33
CA ALA A 292 18.96 3.83 -18.37
C ALA A 292 18.24 4.43 -17.14
N ALA A 293 17.76 5.68 -17.25
CA ALA A 293 16.84 6.27 -16.29
C ALA A 293 15.62 5.37 -16.04
N GLU A 294 14.99 5.54 -14.88
CA GLU A 294 13.75 4.85 -14.52
C GLU A 294 12.58 5.49 -15.29
N LEU A 295 11.73 4.67 -15.92
CA LEU A 295 10.62 5.17 -16.73
C LEU A 295 9.47 5.67 -15.84
N ASN A 296 9.41 6.99 -15.61
CA ASN A 296 8.28 7.62 -14.93
C ASN A 296 7.07 7.74 -15.89
N ILE A 297 6.44 6.61 -16.18
CA ILE A 297 5.25 6.54 -17.05
C ILE A 297 4.04 7.11 -16.29
N PRO A 298 3.38 8.17 -16.79
CA PRO A 298 2.31 8.81 -16.05
C PRO A 298 1.05 7.94 -15.97
N GLN A 299 0.38 7.97 -14.82
CA GLN A 299 -0.89 7.27 -14.58
C GLN A 299 -2.01 7.78 -15.49
N VAL A 300 -2.80 6.87 -16.06
CA VAL A 300 -3.97 7.21 -16.88
C VAL A 300 -5.09 7.80 -16.02
N SER A 301 -5.74 8.86 -16.52
CA SER A 301 -6.82 9.58 -15.82
C SER A 301 -8.06 9.73 -16.70
N GLY A 302 -9.17 10.18 -16.10
CA GLY A 302 -10.44 10.39 -16.81
C GLY A 302 -11.09 9.11 -17.33
N VAL A 303 -10.74 7.95 -16.77
CA VAL A 303 -11.29 6.65 -17.19
C VAL A 303 -12.78 6.58 -16.85
N SER A 304 -13.60 6.15 -17.81
CA SER A 304 -15.02 5.85 -17.63
C SER A 304 -15.39 4.60 -18.42
N ALA A 305 -16.43 3.88 -17.98
CA ALA A 305 -16.92 2.68 -18.63
C ALA A 305 -18.45 2.71 -18.73
N THR A 306 -18.97 2.56 -19.95
CA THR A 306 -20.42 2.60 -20.24
C THR A 306 -20.87 1.28 -20.85
N ALA A 307 -21.78 0.57 -20.18
CA ALA A 307 -22.39 -0.64 -20.70
C ALA A 307 -23.55 -0.31 -21.66
N THR A 308 -23.62 -0.98 -22.80
CA THR A 308 -24.70 -0.88 -23.78
C THR A 308 -25.20 -2.27 -24.14
N GLN A 309 -26.49 -2.56 -23.88
CA GLN A 309 -27.10 -3.82 -24.30
C GLN A 309 -27.09 -3.92 -25.83
N GLN A 310 -26.73 -5.10 -26.36
CA GLN A 310 -26.69 -5.38 -27.79
C GLN A 310 -27.97 -6.13 -28.23
N VAL A 311 -28.01 -6.56 -29.49
CA VAL A 311 -29.14 -7.32 -30.05
C VAL A 311 -29.10 -8.76 -29.53
N ASP A 312 -29.65 -8.97 -28.33
CA ASP A 312 -30.01 -10.24 -27.64
C ASP A 312 -29.88 -10.05 -26.11
N THR A 313 -29.23 -10.98 -25.40
CA THR A 313 -28.93 -10.90 -23.96
C THR A 313 -27.47 -10.49 -23.67
N THR A 314 -26.69 -10.18 -24.71
CA THR A 314 -25.30 -9.73 -24.62
C THR A 314 -25.19 -8.21 -24.44
N PHE A 315 -24.04 -7.80 -23.94
CA PHE A 315 -23.67 -6.41 -23.70
C PHE A 315 -22.33 -6.10 -24.36
N SER A 316 -22.11 -4.83 -24.68
CA SER A 316 -20.79 -4.27 -24.87
C SER A 316 -20.48 -3.29 -23.74
N VAL A 317 -19.21 -3.08 -23.43
CA VAL A 317 -18.75 -2.00 -22.56
C VAL A 317 -17.75 -1.17 -23.34
N THR A 318 -18.07 0.10 -23.55
CA THR A 318 -17.15 1.08 -24.12
C THR A 318 -16.47 1.83 -22.99
N LEU A 319 -15.14 1.78 -22.99
CA LEU A 319 -14.28 2.57 -22.14
C LEU A 319 -13.77 3.79 -22.89
N THR A 320 -13.61 4.87 -22.15
CA THR A 320 -12.92 6.09 -22.59
C THR A 320 -11.96 6.55 -21.49
N TRP A 321 -10.89 7.25 -21.88
CA TRP A 321 -9.91 7.85 -20.96
C TRP A 321 -9.28 9.09 -21.55
N THR A 322 -8.59 9.89 -20.73
CA THR A 322 -7.79 11.02 -21.22
C THR A 322 -6.46 10.50 -21.79
N ALA A 323 -6.23 10.73 -23.09
CA ALA A 323 -4.96 10.40 -23.71
C ALA A 323 -3.82 11.26 -23.14
N LEU A 324 -2.68 10.63 -22.86
CA LEU A 324 -1.48 11.23 -22.28
C LEU A 324 -0.61 11.83 -23.38
N THR A 325 -0.02 12.99 -23.11
CA THR A 325 0.90 13.68 -24.04
C THR A 325 2.38 13.37 -23.79
N SER A 326 2.70 12.55 -22.78
CA SER A 326 4.07 12.10 -22.51
C SER A 326 4.54 11.19 -23.63
N ASN A 327 5.65 11.54 -24.26
CA ASN A 327 6.31 10.80 -25.33
C ASN A 327 6.96 9.48 -24.86
N LEU A 328 6.99 9.22 -23.55
CA LEU A 328 7.23 7.88 -23.01
C LEU A 328 6.10 6.89 -23.38
N VAL A 329 4.88 7.37 -23.57
CA VAL A 329 3.69 6.52 -23.81
C VAL A 329 3.55 6.21 -25.31
N THR A 330 3.59 4.92 -25.66
CA THR A 330 3.42 4.42 -27.02
C THR A 330 2.09 3.69 -27.23
N ALA A 331 1.51 3.17 -26.16
CA ALA A 331 0.26 2.40 -26.15
C ALA A 331 -0.41 2.46 -24.77
N TYR A 332 -1.58 1.84 -24.63
CA TYR A 332 -2.27 1.61 -23.36
C TYR A 332 -2.58 0.13 -23.18
N ARG A 333 -2.66 -0.35 -21.95
CA ARG A 333 -3.20 -1.68 -21.62
C ARG A 333 -4.49 -1.52 -20.84
N VAL A 334 -5.58 -2.07 -21.36
CA VAL A 334 -6.86 -2.15 -20.65
C VAL A 334 -6.92 -3.49 -19.93
N HIS A 335 -6.88 -3.46 -18.60
CA HIS A 335 -7.09 -4.62 -17.74
C HIS A 335 -8.56 -4.74 -17.39
N TYR A 336 -9.09 -5.97 -17.36
CA TYR A 336 -10.49 -6.21 -17.03
C TYR A 336 -10.76 -7.57 -16.37
N GLY A 337 -11.82 -7.63 -15.58
CA GLY A 337 -12.28 -8.83 -14.89
C GLY A 337 -13.69 -8.68 -14.33
N THR A 338 -14.22 -9.73 -13.71
CA THR A 338 -15.58 -9.76 -13.12
C THR A 338 -15.59 -9.48 -11.61
N ALA A 339 -14.43 -9.18 -11.02
CA ALA A 339 -14.28 -8.83 -9.62
C ALA A 339 -13.32 -7.63 -9.45
N SER A 340 -13.66 -6.72 -8.54
CA SER A 340 -12.86 -5.53 -8.19
C SER A 340 -11.45 -5.92 -7.75
N GLY A 341 -10.44 -5.24 -8.29
CA GLY A 341 -9.02 -5.48 -8.03
C GLY A 341 -8.47 -6.81 -8.55
N SER A 342 -9.25 -7.59 -9.32
CA SER A 342 -8.88 -8.93 -9.82
C SER A 342 -9.11 -9.04 -11.32
N TYR A 343 -8.24 -8.41 -12.11
CA TYR A 343 -8.27 -8.48 -13.56
C TYR A 343 -7.79 -9.85 -14.05
N THR A 344 -8.61 -10.52 -14.87
CA THR A 344 -8.33 -11.86 -15.40
C THR A 344 -7.89 -11.82 -16.87
N SER A 345 -7.90 -10.65 -17.49
CA SER A 345 -7.60 -10.44 -18.90
C SER A 345 -7.13 -9.01 -19.13
N SER A 346 -6.33 -8.81 -20.18
CA SER A 346 -5.84 -7.50 -20.58
C SER A 346 -5.74 -7.40 -22.11
N GLN A 347 -5.86 -6.19 -22.64
CA GLN A 347 -5.74 -5.92 -24.07
C GLN A 347 -4.92 -4.65 -24.32
N ASP A 348 -3.90 -4.77 -25.17
CA ASP A 348 -3.03 -3.66 -25.55
C ASP A 348 -3.65 -2.88 -26.73
N ILE A 349 -3.61 -1.56 -26.63
CA ILE A 349 -4.21 -0.58 -27.55
C ILE A 349 -3.10 0.37 -28.00
N SER A 350 -2.58 0.14 -29.21
CA SER A 350 -1.46 0.91 -29.77
C SER A 350 -1.81 2.39 -29.98
N GLY A 351 -0.80 3.26 -29.83
CA GLY A 351 -0.87 4.68 -30.14
C GLY A 351 -1.06 5.56 -28.89
N GLN A 352 -0.15 6.52 -28.71
CA GLN A 352 -0.17 7.53 -27.65
C GLN A 352 -1.52 8.29 -27.56
N SER A 353 -2.12 8.62 -28.70
CA SER A 353 -3.38 9.36 -28.80
C SER A 353 -4.63 8.51 -28.59
N SER A 354 -4.51 7.19 -28.38
CA SER A 354 -5.65 6.30 -28.17
C SER A 354 -6.35 6.62 -26.86
N SER A 355 -7.68 6.75 -26.90
CA SER A 355 -8.51 7.26 -25.79
C SER A 355 -9.78 6.44 -25.53
N SER A 356 -9.93 5.27 -26.18
CA SER A 356 -11.13 4.44 -26.07
C SER A 356 -10.89 2.99 -26.46
N PHE A 357 -11.65 2.07 -25.86
CA PHE A 357 -11.71 0.65 -26.21
C PHE A 357 -13.12 0.11 -25.98
N THR A 358 -13.60 -0.81 -26.81
CA THR A 358 -14.92 -1.44 -26.63
C THR A 358 -14.79 -2.95 -26.53
N LEU A 359 -15.12 -3.49 -25.37
CA LEU A 359 -15.27 -4.92 -25.13
C LEU A 359 -16.69 -5.36 -25.57
N GLN A 360 -16.81 -6.45 -26.30
CA GLN A 360 -18.07 -6.90 -26.94
C GLN A 360 -18.48 -8.31 -26.48
N ASN A 361 -19.71 -8.70 -26.82
CA ASN A 361 -20.26 -10.05 -26.63
C ASN A 361 -20.24 -10.54 -25.16
N LEU A 362 -20.45 -9.63 -24.21
CA LEU A 362 -20.45 -9.92 -22.78
C LEU A 362 -21.79 -10.52 -22.35
N THR A 363 -21.78 -11.78 -21.92
CA THR A 363 -22.96 -12.46 -21.38
C THR A 363 -22.99 -12.32 -19.84
N PRO A 364 -24.04 -11.72 -19.25
CA PRO A 364 -24.22 -11.71 -17.81
C PRO A 364 -24.48 -13.12 -17.27
N THR A 365 -23.84 -13.51 -16.17
CA THR A 365 -24.15 -14.79 -15.49
C THR A 365 -25.53 -14.74 -14.85
N THR A 366 -26.32 -15.81 -14.96
CA THR A 366 -27.65 -15.90 -14.36
C THR A 366 -27.57 -15.99 -12.83
N VAL A 367 -27.77 -14.86 -12.14
CA VAL A 367 -28.07 -14.83 -10.71
C VAL A 367 -29.54 -15.25 -10.53
N THR A 368 -29.79 -16.42 -9.94
CA THR A 368 -31.14 -17.00 -9.88
C THR A 368 -31.95 -16.57 -8.65
N SER A 369 -31.30 -16.26 -7.52
CA SER A 369 -31.94 -15.72 -6.32
C SER A 369 -30.92 -15.18 -5.31
N LEU A 370 -31.38 -14.33 -4.39
CA LEU A 370 -30.61 -13.86 -3.22
C LEU A 370 -31.40 -14.11 -1.94
N ALA A 371 -30.70 -14.49 -0.86
CA ALA A 371 -31.31 -14.56 0.46
C ALA A 371 -31.57 -13.15 1.03
N PRO A 372 -32.65 -12.93 1.80
CA PRO A 372 -32.86 -11.66 2.49
C PRO A 372 -31.76 -11.45 3.56
N PRO A 373 -31.18 -10.24 3.68
CA PRO A 373 -30.26 -9.93 4.76
C PRO A 373 -30.98 -9.91 6.11
N THR A 374 -30.29 -10.26 7.19
CA THR A 374 -30.81 -10.17 8.56
C THR A 374 -30.20 -8.97 9.27
N ILE A 375 -31.01 -8.04 9.74
CA ILE A 375 -30.56 -6.93 10.60
C ILE A 375 -30.09 -7.52 11.94
N THR A 376 -28.83 -7.31 12.29
CA THR A 376 -28.21 -7.86 13.52
C THR A 376 -28.30 -6.89 14.69
N SER A 377 -28.28 -5.58 14.43
CA SER A 377 -28.51 -4.55 15.43
C SER A 377 -28.84 -3.19 14.81
N ILE A 378 -29.49 -2.31 15.58
CA ILE A 378 -29.64 -0.89 15.27
C ILE A 378 -29.25 -0.08 16.51
N THR A 379 -28.18 0.70 16.40
CA THR A 379 -27.66 1.56 17.47
C THR A 379 -28.19 2.98 17.32
N PRO A 380 -28.92 3.53 18.31
CA PRO A 380 -29.35 4.92 18.31
C PRO A 380 -28.17 5.90 18.37
N ALA A 381 -28.26 6.98 17.60
CA ALA A 381 -27.40 8.15 17.67
C ALA A 381 -28.23 9.43 17.59
N ASN A 382 -27.61 10.58 17.87
CA ASN A 382 -28.30 11.87 17.81
C ASN A 382 -28.74 12.17 16.37
N GLY A 383 -30.05 12.13 16.12
CA GLY A 383 -30.63 12.34 14.79
C GLY A 383 -30.24 11.28 13.76
N ALA A 384 -29.84 10.08 14.20
CA ALA A 384 -29.39 9.01 13.31
C ALA A 384 -29.61 7.60 13.88
N LEU A 385 -29.63 6.60 13.00
CA LEU A 385 -29.61 5.17 13.35
C LEU A 385 -28.46 4.48 12.63
N ILE A 386 -27.59 3.81 13.37
CA ILE A 386 -26.50 2.99 12.82
C ILE A 386 -27.01 1.56 12.72
N VAL A 387 -27.25 1.10 11.50
CA VAL A 387 -27.83 -0.22 11.20
C VAL A 387 -26.70 -1.19 10.86
N HIS A 388 -26.79 -2.44 11.33
CA HIS A 388 -25.90 -3.53 10.98
C HIS A 388 -26.69 -4.74 10.48
N TRP A 389 -26.17 -5.47 9.49
CA TRP A 389 -26.81 -6.66 8.93
C TRP A 389 -25.82 -7.76 8.52
N THR A 390 -26.33 -8.96 8.25
CA THR A 390 -25.54 -10.09 7.74
C THR A 390 -25.17 -9.90 6.27
N ALA A 391 -23.93 -10.22 5.89
CA ALA A 391 -23.56 -10.33 4.48
C ALA A 391 -24.38 -11.41 3.76
N VAL A 392 -24.79 -11.12 2.52
CA VAL A 392 -25.54 -12.05 1.64
C VAL A 392 -24.62 -12.52 0.51
N ALA A 393 -24.51 -13.83 0.33
CA ALA A 393 -23.71 -14.41 -0.74
C ALA A 393 -24.24 -13.96 -2.12
N GLY A 394 -23.34 -13.51 -2.99
CA GLY A 394 -23.67 -13.00 -4.33
C GLY A 394 -24.18 -11.55 -4.37
N ALA A 395 -24.42 -10.89 -3.23
CA ALA A 395 -24.82 -9.47 -3.22
C ALA A 395 -23.66 -8.55 -3.61
N THR A 396 -23.93 -7.58 -4.48
CA THR A 396 -23.00 -6.49 -4.87
C THR A 396 -23.29 -5.20 -4.12
N ASN A 397 -24.54 -5.01 -3.70
CA ASN A 397 -25.05 -3.78 -3.08
C ASN A 397 -26.16 -4.12 -2.06
N TYR A 398 -26.52 -3.14 -1.22
CA TYR A 398 -27.72 -3.21 -0.39
C TYR A 398 -28.56 -1.95 -0.53
N LEU A 399 -29.88 -2.08 -0.48
CA LEU A 399 -30.80 -0.96 -0.34
C LEU A 399 -31.32 -0.93 1.09
N VAL A 400 -31.08 0.18 1.79
CA VAL A 400 -31.59 0.42 3.14
C VAL A 400 -32.82 1.32 3.04
N TYR A 401 -33.97 0.80 3.45
CA TYR A 401 -35.24 1.52 3.51
C TYR A 401 -35.59 1.86 4.95
N TRP A 402 -36.19 3.03 5.17
CA TRP A 402 -36.74 3.39 6.48
C TRP A 402 -38.02 4.23 6.34
N ASN A 403 -38.89 4.13 7.35
CA ASN A 403 -40.12 4.91 7.43
C ASN A 403 -40.41 5.32 8.88
N GLU A 404 -41.00 6.50 9.06
CA GLU A 404 -41.40 7.02 10.37
C GLU A 404 -42.81 6.54 10.75
N GLY A 405 -43.02 6.16 12.01
CA GLY A 405 -44.34 5.89 12.59
C GLY A 405 -45.01 4.57 12.19
N ALA A 406 -44.74 4.01 11.00
CA ALA A 406 -45.36 2.78 10.50
C ALA A 406 -44.36 1.83 9.80
N ASP A 407 -44.55 0.52 10.02
CA ASP A 407 -43.87 -0.53 9.25
C ASP A 407 -44.42 -0.63 7.82
N PHE A 408 -43.64 -1.26 6.94
CA PHE A 408 -43.92 -1.37 5.50
C PHE A 408 -43.56 -2.75 4.97
N THR A 409 -44.01 -3.07 3.75
CA THR A 409 -43.81 -4.36 3.07
C THR A 409 -43.32 -4.15 1.64
N ASP A 410 -43.00 -5.22 0.90
CA ASP A 410 -42.69 -5.15 -0.54
C ASP A 410 -43.73 -4.36 -1.34
N ALA A 411 -45.02 -4.47 -0.97
CA ALA A 411 -46.13 -3.78 -1.63
C ALA A 411 -46.30 -2.30 -1.22
N SER A 412 -45.53 -1.82 -0.24
CA SER A 412 -45.66 -0.48 0.36
C SER A 412 -44.30 0.17 0.67
N LEU A 413 -43.28 -0.14 -0.13
CA LEU A 413 -41.93 0.41 0.03
C LEU A 413 -41.94 1.95 0.11
N PRO A 414 -41.29 2.55 1.12
CA PRO A 414 -41.18 4.00 1.19
C PRO A 414 -40.27 4.53 0.10
N THR A 415 -40.54 5.74 -0.39
CA THR A 415 -39.67 6.44 -1.35
C THR A 415 -38.33 6.84 -0.76
N THR A 416 -38.18 6.76 0.56
CA THR A 416 -36.97 7.12 1.30
C THR A 416 -36.10 5.88 1.48
N PHE A 417 -35.02 5.81 0.71
CA PHE A 417 -34.03 4.73 0.78
C PHE A 417 -32.63 5.20 0.40
N LYS A 418 -31.63 4.36 0.66
CA LYS A 418 -30.27 4.55 0.18
C LYS A 418 -29.69 3.23 -0.34
N GLU A 419 -29.22 3.22 -1.59
CA GLU A 419 -28.33 2.17 -2.09
C GLU A 419 -26.89 2.41 -1.59
N VAL A 420 -26.26 1.35 -1.09
CA VAL A 420 -24.87 1.30 -0.62
C VAL A 420 -24.12 0.15 -1.31
N ALA A 421 -22.78 0.18 -1.26
CA ALA A 421 -21.92 -0.91 -1.75
C ALA A 421 -22.10 -2.20 -0.92
N ASN A 422 -21.30 -3.25 -1.16
CA ASN A 422 -21.31 -4.50 -0.38
C ASN A 422 -20.73 -4.33 1.04
N VAL A 423 -21.36 -3.50 1.85
CA VAL A 423 -21.06 -3.23 3.26
C VAL A 423 -22.12 -3.88 4.16
N GLN A 424 -21.77 -4.08 5.44
CA GLN A 424 -22.65 -4.68 6.44
C GLN A 424 -23.17 -3.66 7.45
N THR A 425 -23.00 -2.37 7.17
CA THR A 425 -23.48 -1.26 8.01
C THR A 425 -23.77 0.01 7.22
N PHE A 426 -24.74 0.79 7.69
CA PHE A 426 -25.03 2.13 7.19
C PHE A 426 -25.58 2.99 8.33
N THR A 427 -25.20 4.28 8.33
CA THR A 427 -25.77 5.28 9.24
C THR A 427 -26.85 6.05 8.50
N ILE A 428 -28.11 5.86 8.90
CA ILE A 428 -29.24 6.63 8.43
C ILE A 428 -29.19 8.02 9.12
N PRO A 429 -29.00 9.13 8.39
CA PRO A 429 -28.87 10.47 8.98
C PRO A 429 -30.22 11.21 8.99
N ASN A 430 -30.23 12.40 9.61
CA ASN A 430 -31.32 13.39 9.55
C ASN A 430 -32.68 12.88 10.05
N LEU A 431 -32.67 12.03 11.07
CA LEU A 431 -33.87 11.48 11.70
C LEU A 431 -34.33 12.31 12.90
N THR A 432 -35.62 12.26 13.22
CA THR A 432 -36.20 12.93 14.39
C THR A 432 -35.92 12.12 15.66
N ASN A 433 -35.23 12.71 16.64
CA ASN A 433 -35.00 12.06 17.93
C ASN A 433 -36.32 11.79 18.66
N GLY A 434 -36.49 10.57 19.19
CA GLY A 434 -37.70 10.14 19.88
C GLY A 434 -38.85 9.69 18.97
N ALA A 435 -38.74 9.86 17.65
CA ALA A 435 -39.67 9.25 16.70
C ALA A 435 -39.27 7.79 16.41
N THR A 436 -40.25 6.90 16.29
CA THR A 436 -40.00 5.49 15.95
C THR A 436 -39.84 5.33 14.45
N TYR A 437 -38.69 4.81 14.02
CA TYR A 437 -38.47 4.42 12.63
C TYR A 437 -38.45 2.90 12.50
N PHE A 438 -39.07 2.41 11.44
CA PHE A 438 -38.97 1.02 11.00
C PHE A 438 -37.91 0.96 9.91
N VAL A 439 -37.02 -0.04 9.96
CA VAL A 439 -35.90 -0.21 9.04
C VAL A 439 -35.92 -1.61 8.44
N ARG A 440 -35.72 -1.70 7.12
CA ARG A 440 -35.57 -2.95 6.38
C ARG A 440 -34.45 -2.82 5.35
N VAL A 441 -33.76 -3.93 5.07
CA VAL A 441 -32.65 -3.98 4.11
C VAL A 441 -32.96 -5.02 3.01
N ILE A 442 -32.62 -4.70 1.76
CA ILE A 442 -32.68 -5.60 0.61
C ILE A 442 -31.25 -5.81 0.09
N ALA A 443 -30.88 -7.06 -0.24
CA ALA A 443 -29.66 -7.36 -0.95
C ALA A 443 -29.90 -7.25 -2.47
N LYS A 444 -28.97 -6.62 -3.19
CA LYS A 444 -28.98 -6.47 -4.65
C LYS A 444 -27.75 -7.14 -5.23
N ALA A 445 -27.92 -7.82 -6.36
CA ALA A 445 -26.83 -8.33 -7.18
C ALA A 445 -27.03 -7.87 -8.63
N GLN A 446 -25.97 -7.38 -9.24
CA GLN A 446 -25.93 -7.12 -10.68
C GLN A 446 -24.53 -7.47 -11.15
N ASN A 447 -24.41 -8.22 -12.26
CA ASN A 447 -23.10 -8.52 -12.80
C ASN A 447 -22.43 -7.22 -13.23
N ALA A 448 -21.11 -7.13 -13.06
CA ALA A 448 -20.33 -6.00 -13.52
C ALA A 448 -18.98 -6.49 -14.05
N TYR A 449 -18.43 -5.75 -15.01
CA TYR A 449 -17.01 -5.82 -15.31
C TYR A 449 -16.30 -4.65 -14.64
N PHE A 450 -15.13 -4.93 -14.07
CA PHE A 450 -14.22 -3.98 -13.46
C PHE A 450 -13.03 -3.78 -14.40
N PHE A 451 -12.57 -2.55 -14.50
CA PHE A 451 -11.55 -2.15 -15.47
C PHE A 451 -10.56 -1.15 -14.86
N ALA A 452 -9.31 -1.26 -15.27
CA ALA A 452 -8.30 -0.23 -15.09
C ALA A 452 -7.44 -0.12 -16.37
N VAL A 453 -6.87 1.07 -16.60
CA VAL A 453 -6.02 1.33 -17.78
C VAL A 453 -4.62 1.72 -17.32
N GLY A 454 -3.61 0.99 -17.77
CA GLY A 454 -2.20 1.36 -17.66
C GLY A 454 -1.71 1.99 -18.95
N ALA A 455 -0.69 2.85 -18.84
CA ALA A 455 0.04 3.38 -19.99
C ALA A 455 1.29 2.55 -20.25
N LEU A 456 1.61 2.27 -21.51
CA LEU A 456 2.75 1.44 -21.92
C LEU A 456 3.83 2.28 -22.59
N ALA A 457 5.09 1.97 -22.28
CA ALA A 457 6.26 2.49 -22.96
C ALA A 457 6.72 1.60 -24.12
N ALA A 458 7.69 2.08 -24.90
CA ALA A 458 8.20 1.43 -26.12
C ALA A 458 8.86 0.05 -25.87
N ASP A 459 9.36 -0.18 -24.65
CA ASP A 459 9.94 -1.44 -24.18
C ASP A 459 8.90 -2.43 -23.63
N GLY A 460 7.63 -2.03 -23.54
CA GLY A 460 6.54 -2.81 -22.95
C GLY A 460 6.37 -2.61 -21.44
N SER A 461 7.19 -1.77 -20.80
CA SER A 461 7.02 -1.37 -19.40
C SER A 461 5.69 -0.66 -19.20
N GLU A 462 5.02 -0.93 -18.08
CA GLU A 462 3.69 -0.40 -17.77
C GLU A 462 3.73 0.53 -16.56
N GLY A 463 3.11 1.71 -16.71
CA GLY A 463 2.95 2.69 -15.63
C GLY A 463 1.86 2.31 -14.63
N PRO A 464 1.63 3.14 -13.60
CA PRO A 464 0.57 2.90 -12.62
C PRO A 464 -0.80 2.80 -13.29
N LEU A 465 -1.61 1.85 -12.82
CA LEU A 465 -2.99 1.68 -13.27
C LEU A 465 -3.85 2.89 -12.89
N SER A 466 -4.82 3.20 -13.74
CA SER A 466 -5.87 4.19 -13.43
C SER A 466 -6.64 3.82 -12.16
N ALA A 467 -7.43 4.78 -11.65
CA ALA A 467 -8.53 4.44 -10.76
C ALA A 467 -9.44 3.38 -11.44
N GLU A 468 -9.88 2.38 -10.68
CA GLU A 468 -10.78 1.34 -11.18
C GLU A 468 -12.17 1.91 -11.46
N VAL A 469 -12.77 1.47 -12.56
CA VAL A 469 -14.17 1.74 -12.90
C VAL A 469 -14.93 0.44 -13.12
N SER A 470 -16.23 0.45 -12.82
CA SER A 470 -17.11 -0.71 -13.01
C SER A 470 -18.25 -0.38 -13.99
N ALA A 471 -18.52 -1.27 -14.94
CA ALA A 471 -19.70 -1.20 -15.80
C ALA A 471 -20.67 -2.35 -15.47
N PRO A 472 -21.88 -2.06 -14.95
CA PRO A 472 -22.89 -3.09 -14.69
C PRO A 472 -23.49 -3.61 -16.00
N ILE A 473 -23.68 -4.93 -16.10
CA ILE A 473 -24.29 -5.63 -17.24
C ILE A 473 -25.43 -6.54 -16.78
N GLY A 474 -26.44 -6.69 -17.63
CA GLY A 474 -27.65 -7.46 -17.31
C GLY A 474 -28.53 -6.81 -16.24
N ASN A 475 -29.59 -7.52 -15.87
CA ASN A 475 -30.59 -7.05 -14.92
C ASN A 475 -30.09 -7.18 -13.47
N SER A 476 -30.49 -6.24 -12.61
CA SER A 476 -30.31 -6.38 -11.16
C SER A 476 -31.32 -7.36 -10.57
N VAL A 477 -30.85 -8.29 -9.73
CA VAL A 477 -31.66 -9.20 -8.92
C VAL A 477 -31.71 -8.68 -7.49
N MET A 478 -32.89 -8.71 -6.88
CA MET A 478 -33.14 -8.30 -5.49
C MET A 478 -33.50 -9.51 -4.63
N SER A 479 -33.13 -9.48 -3.35
CA SER A 479 -33.71 -10.37 -2.34
C SER A 479 -35.12 -9.91 -1.94
N LEU A 480 -35.81 -10.72 -1.14
CA LEU A 480 -36.91 -10.23 -0.29
C LEU A 480 -36.39 -9.20 0.72
N LEU A 481 -37.28 -8.38 1.30
CA LEU A 481 -36.92 -7.52 2.44
C LEU A 481 -36.46 -8.36 3.65
N SER A 482 -35.55 -7.79 4.44
CA SER A 482 -35.29 -8.25 5.80
C SER A 482 -36.57 -8.22 6.65
N ALA A 483 -36.54 -8.95 7.77
CA ALA A 483 -37.47 -8.69 8.87
C ALA A 483 -37.42 -7.20 9.27
N SER A 484 -38.56 -6.64 9.68
CA SER A 484 -38.60 -5.27 10.20
C SER A 484 -37.96 -5.20 11.56
N VAL A 485 -37.15 -4.15 11.78
CA VAL A 485 -36.67 -3.78 13.10
C VAL A 485 -37.02 -2.31 13.31
N SER A 486 -37.69 -2.01 14.43
CA SER A 486 -37.99 -0.64 14.82
C SER A 486 -37.00 -0.13 15.86
N GLN A 487 -36.65 1.15 15.76
CA GLN A 487 -35.76 1.83 16.71
C GLN A 487 -36.06 3.34 16.74
N MET A 488 -35.81 3.97 17.89
CA MET A 488 -35.86 5.44 18.03
C MET A 488 -34.44 6.01 18.02
N PRO A 489 -34.12 7.01 17.16
CA PRO A 489 -32.94 7.85 17.33
C PRO A 489 -33.04 8.54 18.69
N SER A 490 -31.91 8.74 19.35
CA SER A 490 -31.88 9.41 20.64
C SER A 490 -30.67 10.31 20.71
N THR A 491 -30.85 11.49 21.29
CA THR A 491 -29.75 12.39 21.60
C THR A 491 -28.72 11.63 22.44
N SER A 492 -27.53 11.42 21.89
CA SER A 492 -26.33 11.12 22.66
C SER A 492 -25.96 12.36 23.46
N VAL A 493 -26.72 12.62 24.54
CA VAL A 493 -26.49 13.76 25.43
C VAL A 493 -25.17 13.53 26.16
N ALA A 494 -24.09 14.05 25.58
CA ALA A 494 -22.89 14.39 26.33
C ALA A 494 -23.31 15.45 27.35
N TYR A 495 -23.60 14.99 28.58
CA TYR A 495 -24.25 15.72 29.67
C TYR A 495 -24.09 17.25 29.66
N PRO A 496 -25.21 17.97 29.56
CA PRO A 496 -25.47 19.11 30.41
C PRO A 496 -26.70 18.80 31.28
N TYR A 497 -26.44 18.59 32.57
CA TYR A 497 -27.36 18.91 33.67
C TYR A 497 -28.86 18.58 33.43
N LEU A 498 -29.24 17.30 33.48
CA LEU A 498 -30.64 16.90 33.70
C LEU A 498 -31.08 17.43 35.07
N LYS A 499 -31.84 18.53 35.08
CA LYS A 499 -32.25 19.27 36.28
C LYS A 499 -33.29 18.47 37.09
N GLY A 500 -32.81 17.55 37.93
CA GLY A 500 -33.59 16.93 38.99
C GLY A 500 -34.17 15.53 38.72
N GLU A 501 -33.93 14.91 37.56
CA GLU A 501 -34.49 13.58 37.25
C GLU A 501 -33.49 12.67 36.52
N GLY A 502 -33.10 11.54 37.15
CA GLY A 502 -32.34 10.48 36.46
C GLY A 502 -31.55 9.52 37.35
N CYS A 503 -31.02 8.47 36.71
CA CYS A 503 -30.02 7.55 37.29
C CYS A 503 -28.65 7.84 36.68
N PHE A 504 -28.09 9.02 36.98
CA PHE A 504 -26.94 9.63 36.31
C PHE A 504 -25.75 8.67 36.05
N ILE A 505 -25.28 8.00 37.09
CA ILE A 505 -24.11 7.10 36.99
C ILE A 505 -24.42 5.88 36.12
N ALA A 506 -25.65 5.34 36.20
CA ALA A 506 -26.07 4.21 35.37
C ALA A 506 -26.19 4.63 33.90
N THR A 507 -26.79 5.78 33.60
CA THR A 507 -26.86 6.34 32.23
C THR A 507 -25.45 6.58 31.66
N ALA A 508 -24.51 7.13 32.44
CA ALA A 508 -23.12 7.29 32.02
C ALA A 508 -22.41 5.95 31.75
N ALA A 509 -22.68 4.91 32.54
CA ALA A 509 -22.12 3.58 32.37
C ALA A 509 -22.70 2.81 31.17
N TYR A 510 -24.03 2.79 31.02
CA TYR A 510 -24.72 2.05 29.95
C TYR A 510 -24.80 2.81 28.62
N GLY A 511 -24.65 4.14 28.63
CA GLY A 511 -24.44 4.98 27.43
C GLY A 511 -25.69 5.72 26.93
N PHE A 512 -26.89 5.34 27.37
CA PHE A 512 -28.14 5.98 26.97
C PHE A 512 -29.21 5.89 28.07
N TYR A 513 -30.17 6.83 28.05
CA TYR A 513 -31.16 7.03 29.11
C TYR A 513 -32.25 5.93 29.17
N SER A 514 -32.56 5.33 28.01
CA SER A 514 -33.57 4.28 27.82
C SER A 514 -33.02 2.85 27.92
N ALA A 515 -31.78 2.66 28.37
CA ALA A 515 -31.21 1.32 28.59
C ALA A 515 -32.04 0.56 29.64
N TRP A 516 -32.37 -0.72 29.39
CA TRP A 516 -33.26 -1.49 30.26
C TRP A 516 -32.73 -1.63 31.69
N GLN A 517 -31.40 -1.64 31.88
CA GLN A 517 -30.76 -1.62 33.19
C GLN A 517 -31.02 -0.31 33.94
N VAL A 518 -30.99 0.82 33.21
CA VAL A 518 -31.29 2.15 33.75
C VAL A 518 -32.77 2.23 34.10
N GLN A 519 -33.66 1.69 33.26
CA GLN A 519 -35.10 1.65 33.54
C GLN A 519 -35.42 0.85 34.80
N ALA A 520 -34.84 -0.35 34.96
CA ALA A 520 -35.06 -1.19 36.14
C ALA A 520 -34.71 -0.48 37.45
N LEU A 521 -33.58 0.25 37.49
CA LEU A 521 -33.17 1.01 38.68
C LEU A 521 -34.10 2.18 39.00
N ARG A 522 -34.71 2.79 37.97
CA ARG A 522 -35.71 3.88 38.14
C ARG A 522 -37.03 3.34 38.69
N ASP A 523 -37.53 2.24 38.13
CA ASP A 523 -38.75 1.60 38.62
C ASP A 523 -38.60 1.18 40.09
N PHE A 524 -37.40 0.74 40.50
CA PHE A 524 -37.08 0.48 41.90
C PHE A 524 -37.04 1.75 42.75
N ARG A 525 -36.37 2.82 42.29
CA ARG A 525 -36.37 4.13 42.95
C ARG A 525 -37.80 4.61 43.23
N ASP A 526 -38.65 4.59 42.21
CA ASP A 526 -39.98 5.19 42.24
C ASP A 526 -40.96 4.36 43.08
N ARG A 527 -40.91 3.01 42.98
CA ARG A 527 -41.83 2.11 43.70
C ARG A 527 -41.38 1.78 45.13
N TYR A 528 -40.08 1.84 45.44
CA TYR A 528 -39.55 1.39 46.74
C TYR A 528 -38.75 2.42 47.52
N LEU A 529 -38.00 3.33 46.89
CA LEU A 529 -37.20 4.32 47.63
C LEU A 529 -38.02 5.58 47.96
N MET A 530 -38.84 6.06 47.02
CA MET A 530 -39.62 7.29 47.23
C MET A 530 -40.75 7.14 48.25
N THR A 531 -41.16 5.91 48.59
CA THR A 531 -42.28 5.62 49.51
C THR A 531 -41.95 5.87 50.99
N ASN A 532 -40.67 5.86 51.39
CA ASN A 532 -40.25 5.97 52.79
C ASN A 532 -39.18 7.05 53.02
N GLY A 533 -39.05 7.50 54.27
CA GLY A 533 -38.12 8.59 54.66
C GLY A 533 -36.65 8.32 54.31
N PRO A 534 -36.07 7.18 54.72
CA PRO A 534 -34.68 6.84 54.42
C PRO A 534 -34.40 6.74 52.91
N GLY A 535 -35.31 6.14 52.15
CA GLY A 535 -35.19 6.04 50.69
C GLY A 535 -35.21 7.40 50.00
N ARG A 536 -36.09 8.32 50.41
CA ARG A 536 -36.08 9.72 49.93
C ARG A 536 -34.79 10.46 50.28
N ALA A 537 -34.25 10.27 51.48
CA ALA A 537 -32.98 10.85 51.89
C ALA A 537 -31.80 10.35 51.02
N PHE A 538 -31.76 9.04 50.73
CA PHE A 538 -30.78 8.45 49.82
C PHE A 538 -30.92 8.99 48.39
N VAL A 539 -32.14 9.10 47.86
CA VAL A 539 -32.37 9.66 46.51
C VAL A 539 -31.92 11.12 46.43
N ASN A 540 -32.20 11.93 47.45
CA ASN A 540 -31.76 13.32 47.51
C ASN A 540 -30.22 13.44 47.54
N TRP A 541 -29.54 12.62 48.35
CA TRP A 541 -28.07 12.53 48.35
C TRP A 541 -27.53 12.12 46.98
N TYR A 542 -28.13 11.10 46.36
CA TYR A 542 -27.75 10.62 45.03
C TYR A 542 -27.96 11.68 43.94
N TYR A 543 -28.98 12.54 44.07
CA TYR A 543 -29.22 13.63 43.13
C TYR A 543 -28.25 14.80 43.30
N HIS A 544 -27.74 15.01 44.52
CA HIS A 544 -26.71 16.02 44.78
C HIS A 544 -25.33 15.60 44.25
N TYR A 545 -24.90 14.35 44.49
CA TYR A 545 -23.54 13.89 44.17
C TYR A 545 -23.43 13.04 42.88
N GLY A 546 -24.51 12.36 42.47
CA GLY A 546 -24.55 11.50 41.30
C GLY A 546 -24.17 12.16 39.96
N PRO A 547 -24.55 13.43 39.69
CA PRO A 547 -24.11 14.14 38.49
C PRO A 547 -22.58 14.31 38.41
N ILE A 548 -21.91 14.55 39.55
CA ILE A 548 -20.45 14.72 39.61
C ILE A 548 -19.75 13.40 39.25
N GLY A 549 -20.19 12.28 39.84
CA GLY A 549 -19.68 10.95 39.52
C GLY A 549 -19.93 10.53 38.07
N ALA A 550 -21.10 10.89 37.51
CA ALA A 550 -21.42 10.64 36.11
C ALA A 550 -20.54 11.46 35.14
N HIS A 551 -20.15 12.68 35.50
CA HIS A 551 -19.23 13.49 34.71
C HIS A 551 -17.83 12.85 34.66
N TYR A 552 -17.26 12.49 35.81
CA TYR A 552 -15.95 11.84 35.90
C TYR A 552 -15.90 10.49 35.14
N LEU A 553 -16.95 9.67 35.25
CA LEU A 553 -17.06 8.40 34.52
C LEU A 553 -17.11 8.56 32.99
N ASN A 554 -17.58 9.72 32.49
CA ASN A 554 -17.58 10.01 31.06
C ASN A 554 -16.22 10.49 30.55
N GLN A 555 -15.44 11.23 31.37
CA GLN A 555 -14.06 11.60 31.04
C GLN A 555 -13.12 10.39 30.95
N HIS A 556 -13.47 9.29 31.64
CA HIS A 556 -12.65 8.07 31.69
C HIS A 556 -13.44 6.81 31.28
N PRO A 557 -13.73 6.60 29.97
CA PRO A 557 -14.54 5.48 29.48
C PRO A 557 -14.07 4.08 29.90
N VAL A 558 -12.77 3.92 30.20
CA VAL A 558 -12.14 2.67 30.68
C VAL A 558 -12.78 2.12 31.96
N TRP A 559 -13.39 2.96 32.79
CA TRP A 559 -14.07 2.52 34.02
C TRP A 559 -15.51 2.06 33.81
N LYS A 560 -16.13 2.33 32.66
CA LYS A 560 -17.53 1.97 32.39
C LYS A 560 -17.81 0.46 32.51
N PRO A 561 -16.96 -0.47 32.04
CA PRO A 561 -17.14 -1.90 32.27
C PRO A 561 -17.19 -2.27 33.76
N LEU A 562 -16.27 -1.73 34.58
CA LEU A 562 -16.25 -1.98 36.03
C LEU A 562 -17.52 -1.47 36.71
N VAL A 563 -17.97 -0.26 36.37
CA VAL A 563 -19.22 0.31 36.91
C VAL A 563 -20.44 -0.52 36.50
N ARG A 564 -20.48 -1.07 35.27
CA ARG A 564 -21.55 -2.00 34.85
C ARG A 564 -21.57 -3.27 35.70
N VAL A 565 -20.39 -3.85 36.02
CA VAL A 565 -20.28 -5.03 36.89
C VAL A 565 -20.76 -4.71 38.32
N LEU A 566 -20.35 -3.57 38.89
CA LEU A 566 -20.75 -3.15 40.24
C LEU A 566 -22.25 -2.82 40.34
N LEU A 567 -22.86 -2.28 39.28
CA LEU A 567 -24.30 -2.00 39.22
C LEU A 567 -25.15 -3.26 38.95
N PHE A 568 -24.59 -4.31 38.34
CA PHE A 568 -25.36 -5.47 37.88
C PHE A 568 -26.16 -6.18 39.01
N PRO A 569 -25.61 -6.43 40.21
CA PRO A 569 -26.39 -7.00 41.33
C PRO A 569 -27.57 -6.11 41.76
N LEU A 570 -27.41 -4.78 41.70
CA LEU A 570 -28.48 -3.83 42.00
C LEU A 570 -29.56 -3.84 40.91
N VAL A 571 -29.18 -3.98 39.63
CA VAL A 571 -30.12 -4.12 38.51
C VAL A 571 -30.93 -5.42 38.66
N VAL A 572 -30.28 -6.55 38.95
CA VAL A 572 -30.97 -7.84 39.17
C VAL A 572 -31.89 -7.77 40.39
N GLY A 573 -31.43 -7.20 41.51
CA GLY A 573 -32.25 -6.99 42.71
C GLY A 573 -33.45 -6.07 42.46
N ALA A 574 -33.26 -4.98 41.70
CA ALA A 574 -34.33 -4.08 41.29
C ALA A 574 -35.39 -4.83 40.47
N ILE A 575 -34.99 -5.58 39.44
CA ILE A 575 -35.91 -6.39 38.61
C ILE A 575 -36.63 -7.44 39.45
N PHE A 576 -35.93 -8.14 40.35
CA PHE A 576 -36.55 -9.12 41.25
C PHE A 576 -37.65 -8.46 42.10
N LEU A 577 -37.42 -7.25 42.62
CA LEU A 577 -38.40 -6.52 43.41
C LEU A 577 -39.53 -5.91 42.57
N THR A 578 -39.28 -5.38 41.38
CA THR A 578 -40.31 -4.69 40.57
C THR A 578 -41.12 -5.63 39.67
N ALA A 579 -40.57 -6.76 39.24
CA ALA A 579 -41.15 -7.64 38.22
C ALA A 579 -41.58 -9.04 38.74
N THR A 580 -41.30 -9.43 39.99
CA THR A 580 -41.79 -10.71 40.55
C THR A 580 -42.99 -10.57 41.49
N SER A 581 -43.79 -11.63 41.56
CA SER A 581 -44.98 -11.71 42.43
C SER A 581 -44.62 -11.76 43.92
N SER A 582 -45.57 -11.37 44.78
CA SER A 582 -45.43 -11.47 46.24
C SER A 582 -45.15 -12.89 46.72
N VAL A 583 -45.71 -13.91 46.07
CA VAL A 583 -45.50 -15.33 46.40
C VAL A 583 -44.04 -15.73 46.15
N THR A 584 -43.48 -15.34 45.00
CA THR A 584 -42.07 -15.60 44.65
C THR A 584 -41.11 -14.97 45.67
N LYS A 585 -41.41 -13.75 46.13
CA LYS A 585 -40.60 -13.03 47.14
C LYS A 585 -40.60 -13.76 48.49
N VAL A 586 -41.76 -14.22 48.95
CA VAL A 586 -41.89 -14.98 50.21
C VAL A 586 -41.17 -16.33 50.13
N ALA A 587 -41.29 -17.05 49.01
CA ALA A 587 -40.60 -18.33 48.82
C ALA A 587 -39.07 -18.20 48.88
N VAL A 588 -38.50 -17.17 48.25
CA VAL A 588 -37.05 -16.90 48.30
C VAL A 588 -36.60 -16.52 49.72
N LEU A 589 -37.37 -15.70 50.45
CA LEU A 589 -37.06 -15.37 51.84
C LEU A 589 -37.10 -16.61 52.75
N ALA A 590 -38.08 -17.50 52.58
CA ALA A 590 -38.16 -18.76 53.33
C ALA A 590 -36.95 -19.67 53.06
N LEU A 591 -36.51 -19.79 51.81
CA LEU A 591 -35.31 -20.54 51.44
C LEU A 591 -34.02 -19.95 52.04
N LEU A 592 -33.88 -18.62 52.06
CA LEU A 592 -32.73 -17.96 52.68
C LEU A 592 -32.70 -18.13 54.21
N LEU A 593 -33.86 -18.10 54.87
CA LEU A 593 -33.99 -18.39 56.30
C LEU A 593 -33.67 -19.87 56.61
N LEU A 594 -34.07 -20.79 55.73
CA LEU A 594 -33.75 -22.21 55.88
C LEU A 594 -32.25 -22.49 55.66
N ALA A 595 -31.63 -21.85 54.66
CA ALA A 595 -30.19 -21.94 54.43
C ALA A 595 -29.36 -21.35 55.58
N THR A 596 -29.74 -20.18 56.10
CA THR A 596 -29.05 -19.54 57.23
C THR A 596 -29.21 -20.34 58.53
N THR A 597 -30.39 -20.87 58.83
CA THR A 597 -30.59 -21.75 60.01
C THR A 597 -29.81 -23.06 59.91
N VAL A 598 -29.68 -23.66 58.72
CA VAL A 598 -28.79 -24.81 58.48
C VAL A 598 -27.32 -24.45 58.72
N LEU A 599 -26.85 -23.29 58.23
CA LEU A 599 -25.48 -22.82 58.44
C LEU A 599 -25.19 -22.47 59.93
N PHE A 600 -26.15 -21.89 60.64
CA PHE A 600 -26.03 -21.62 62.08
C PHE A 600 -26.04 -22.91 62.91
N ARG A 601 -26.92 -23.88 62.61
CA ARG A 601 -26.90 -25.19 63.26
C ARG A 601 -25.58 -25.93 63.05
N ARG A 602 -25.01 -25.87 61.84
CA ARG A 602 -23.66 -26.41 61.55
C ARG A 602 -22.56 -25.73 62.36
N ARG A 603 -22.65 -24.42 62.63
CA ARG A 603 -21.68 -23.69 63.49
C ARG A 603 -21.88 -23.94 64.99
N ALA A 604 -23.11 -24.17 65.46
CA ALA A 604 -23.40 -24.47 66.86
C ALA A 604 -22.89 -25.85 67.28
N ALA A 605 -23.08 -26.88 66.43
CA ALA A 605 -22.62 -28.25 66.69
C ALA A 605 -21.10 -28.36 66.93
N VAL A 606 -20.30 -27.47 66.34
CA VAL A 606 -18.84 -27.44 66.50
C VAL A 606 -18.39 -26.83 67.85
N ARG A 607 -19.26 -26.08 68.56
CA ARG A 607 -18.90 -25.38 69.80
C ARG A 607 -19.25 -26.11 71.11
N TRP A 608 -19.95 -27.24 71.05
CA TRP A 608 -20.38 -28.02 72.23
C TRP A 608 -19.70 -29.40 72.35
N GLY A 609 -18.73 -29.70 71.49
CA GLY A 609 -18.05 -31.00 71.41
C GLY A 609 -16.77 -31.13 72.25
N GLY A 610 -16.62 -30.40 73.37
CA GLY A 610 -15.35 -30.45 74.12
C GLY A 610 -15.36 -29.83 75.52
N VAL A 611 -15.97 -30.51 76.50
CA VAL A 611 -15.45 -30.66 77.89
C VAL A 611 -15.99 -31.97 78.50
N ARG A 612 -15.28 -33.09 78.29
CA ARG A 612 -14.94 -34.16 79.26
C ARG A 612 -14.49 -35.41 78.53
#